data_AF-A0A359LWV6-F1
#
_entry.id   AF-A0A359LWV6-F1
#
_cell.length_a   1.000
_cell.length_b   1.000
_cell.length_c   1.000
_cell.angle_alpha   90.00
_cell.angle_beta   90.00
_cell.angle_gamma   90.00
#
_symmetry.space_group_name_H-M   'P 1'
#
loop_
_entity.id
_entity.type
_entity.pdbx_description
1 polymer ?
#
loop_
_entity_poly.entity_id
_entity_poly.type
_entity_poly.pdbx_seq_one_letter_code
_entity_poly.pdbx_strand_id
1 'polypeptide(L)' 'MSDAIIQIRDLRKVYRAGDVDVPALRGVDLEVQRG' A
#
# COMPACT_ATOMS: atom_id res chain seq x y z
N MET A 1 15.66 14.10 -8.39
CA MET A 1 14.97 13.83 -7.12
C MET A 1 13.53 13.53 -7.50
N SER A 2 12.96 12.41 -7.03
CA SER A 2 11.56 12.05 -7.32
C SER A 2 10.65 13.15 -6.76
N ASP A 3 9.86 13.84 -7.61
CA ASP A 3 8.85 14.83 -7.20
C ASP A 3 7.52 14.12 -6.89
N ALA A 4 7.61 12.93 -6.29
CA ALA A 4 6.46 12.20 -5.83
C ALA A 4 5.75 12.97 -4.71
N ILE A 5 4.47 13.24 -4.88
CA ILE A 5 3.60 13.87 -3.89
C ILE A 5 3.05 12.86 -2.87
N ILE A 6 3.03 11.57 -3.22
CA ILE A 6 2.73 10.47 -2.29
C ILE A 6 3.78 9.39 -2.53
N GLN A 7 4.37 8.89 -1.44
CA GLN A 7 5.30 7.76 -1.48
C GLN A 7 4.93 6.76 -0.39
N ILE A 8 4.85 5.48 -0.76
CA ILE A 8 4.63 4.37 0.17
C ILE A 8 5.59 3.23 -0.19
N ARG A 9 6.05 2.52 0.83
CA ARG A 9 6.98 1.39 0.71
C ARG A 9 6.46 0.21 1.53
N ASP A 10 6.50 -0.98 0.95
CA ASP A 10 6.02 -2.25 1.52
C ASP A 10 4.63 -2.14 2.19
N LEU A 11 3.68 -1.45 1.56
CA LEU A 11 2.35 -1.28 2.13
C LEU A 11 1.60 -2.62 2.19
N ARG A 12 1.19 -2.97 3.41
CA ARG A 12 0.39 -4.16 3.69
C ARG A 12 -0.93 -3.75 4.30
N LYS A 13 -2.01 -4.37 3.80
CA LYS A 13 -3.34 -4.22 4.38
C LYS A 13 -3.96 -5.59 4.48
N VAL A 14 -4.38 -5.95 5.68
CA VAL A 14 -5.11 -7.18 5.96
C VAL A 14 -6.46 -6.77 6.54
N TYR A 15 -7.52 -7.36 6.04
CA TYR A 15 -8.85 -7.29 6.63
C TYR A 15 -9.12 -8.59 7.38
N ARG A 16 -9.75 -8.46 8.56
CA ARG A 16 -10.24 -9.62 9.30
C ARG A 16 -11.69 -9.88 8.87
N ALA A 17 -11.93 -11.03 8.25
CA ALA A 17 -13.26 -11.47 7.83
C ALA A 17 -13.65 -12.69 8.66
N GLY A 18 -14.39 -12.46 9.74
CA GLY A 18 -14.62 -13.49 10.76
C GLY A 18 -13.31 -13.97 11.38
N ASP A 19 -13.04 -15.27 11.25
CA ASP A 19 -11.84 -15.90 11.81
C ASP A 19 -10.65 -15.96 10.83
N VAL A 20 -10.81 -15.41 9.61
CA VAL A 20 -9.78 -15.48 8.56
C VAL A 20 -9.19 -14.10 8.29
N ASP A 21 -7.87 -14.06 8.11
CA ASP A 21 -7.14 -12.88 7.63
C ASP A 21 -7.10 -12.87 6.10
N VAL A 22 -7.59 -11.79 5.51
CA VAL A 22 -7.63 -11.58 4.06
C VAL A 22 -6.69 -10.45 3.68
N PRO A 23 -5.55 -10.73 3.00
CA PRO A 23 -4.62 -9.70 2.59
C PRO A 23 -5.18 -8.92 1.38
N ALA A 24 -5.51 -7.66 1.59
CA ALA A 24 -5.95 -6.72 0.56
C ALA A 24 -4.78 -6.06 -0.18
N LEU A 25 -3.69 -5.76 0.52
CA LEU A 25 -2.44 -5.28 -0.07
C LEU A 25 -1.29 -6.15 0.42
N ARG A 26 -0.42 -6.55 -0.50
CA ARG A 26 0.68 -7.50 -0.26
C ARG A 26 2.02 -6.84 -0.56
N GLY A 27 2.47 -5.96 0.34
CA GLY A 27 3.79 -5.34 0.26
C GLY A 27 3.98 -4.47 -0.99
N VAL A 28 3.06 -3.51 -1.18
CA VAL A 28 3.04 -2.66 -2.37
C VAL A 28 3.93 -1.43 -2.19
N ASP A 29 4.82 -1.19 -3.15
CA ASP A 29 5.52 0.08 -3.31
C ASP A 29 4.71 0.98 -4.27
N LEU A 30 4.48 2.24 -3.90
CA LEU A 30 3.70 3.20 -4.69
C LEU A 30 4.36 4.59 -4.64
N GLU A 31 4.52 5.19 -5.80
CA GLU A 31 4.85 6.60 -5.94
C GLU A 31 3.77 7.28 -6.79
N VAL A 32 3.22 8.39 -6.30
CA VAL A 32 2.32 9.26 -7.06
C VAL A 32 3.09 10.52 -7.38
N GLN A 33 3.31 10.79 -8.66
CA GLN A 33 3.99 12.00 -9.13
C GLN A 33 3.07 13.22 -9.04
N ARG A 34 3.65 14.41 -8.90
CA ARG A 34 2.92 15.68 -8.99
C ARG A 34 2.24 15.81 -10.37
N GLY A 35 0.95 16.18 -10.39
CA GLY A 35 0.16 16.40 -11.60
C GLY A 35 -1.30 16.68 -11.28
#